data_AF-A0A2M8PZW2-F1
#
_entry.id   AF-A0A2M8PZW2-F1
#
_cell.length_a   1.000
_cell.length_b   1.000
_cell.length_c   1.000
_cell.angle_alpha   90.00
_cell.angle_beta   90.00
_cell.angle_gamma   90.00
#
_symmetry.space_group_name_H-M   'P 1'
#
loop_
_entity.id
_entity.type
_entity.pdbx_description
1 polymer ?
#
loop_
_entity_poly.entity_id
_entity_poly.type
_entity_poly.pdbx_seq_one_letter_code
_entity_poly.pdbx_strand_id
1 'polypeptide(L)'
;MSVLTFQKADGSLSQYTFLDAQPIALHAHEGGLSLGSVEGVPQAVITRSKVYQVPLVVSLSGDTRVRVNGRRVVGLRVLRHGSRLQVGNFEMTFWEMILQEVEVGSPLRNRRCPICRLAYQVGDEVIICPRCGLPHHKECWLEHEFCSNTGCLYPIRETFKRLLAAHGLVLEQLAANSPLVGQQVRCRAGRPGVDAQPFQAGQHVVYCPNKDCKAAFHLECWVSLGNCPACGKYDVSKFLRSIFIPNTPPYLGEERAETPEAAVS
;
A
#
# COMPACT_ATOMS: atom_id res chain seq x y z
N MET A 1 -1.69 -0.40 3.58
CA MET A 1 -2.76 -0.70 2.60
C MET A 1 -2.63 -2.11 2.12
N SER A 2 -3.75 -2.82 2.04
CA SER A 2 -3.82 -4.19 1.58
C SER A 2 -4.34 -4.26 0.16
N VAL A 3 -3.58 -4.91 -0.71
CA VAL A 3 -3.95 -5.25 -2.08
C VAL A 3 -4.11 -6.77 -2.14
N LEU A 4 -5.26 -7.24 -2.61
CA LEU A 4 -5.43 -8.63 -3.01
C LEU A 4 -5.07 -8.72 -4.48
N THR A 5 -3.96 -9.37 -4.77
CA THR A 5 -3.62 -9.75 -6.15
C THR A 5 -4.11 -11.16 -6.37
N PHE A 6 -4.85 -11.38 -7.46
CA PHE A 6 -5.37 -12.68 -7.82
C PHE A 6 -5.26 -12.93 -9.31
N GLN A 7 -5.19 -14.21 -9.67
CA GLN A 7 -5.18 -14.65 -11.06
C GLN A 7 -6.61 -15.01 -11.48
N LYS A 8 -7.07 -14.42 -12.59
CA LYS A 8 -8.33 -14.77 -13.24
C LYS A 8 -8.21 -16.11 -13.96
N ALA A 9 -9.35 -16.69 -14.34
CA ALA A 9 -9.40 -17.96 -15.06
C ALA A 9 -8.64 -17.94 -16.41
N ASP A 10 -8.52 -16.76 -17.02
CA ASP A 10 -7.76 -16.53 -18.25
C ASP A 10 -6.24 -16.37 -18.03
N GLY A 11 -5.77 -16.53 -16.79
CA GLY A 11 -4.37 -16.37 -16.42
C GLY A 11 -3.94 -14.92 -16.16
N SER A 12 -4.79 -13.92 -16.43
CA SER A 12 -4.48 -12.52 -16.18
C SER A 12 -4.49 -12.17 -14.68
N LEU A 13 -3.64 -11.23 -14.26
CA LEU A 13 -3.60 -10.76 -12.89
C LEU A 13 -4.55 -9.58 -12.69
N SER A 14 -5.30 -9.57 -11.59
CA SER A 14 -6.14 -8.46 -11.16
C SER A 14 -5.85 -8.08 -9.71
N GLN A 15 -6.07 -6.81 -9.39
CA GLN A 15 -5.77 -6.24 -8.09
C GLN A 15 -7.02 -5.60 -7.51
N TYR A 16 -7.34 -5.95 -6.27
CA TYR A 16 -8.39 -5.31 -5.50
C TYR A 16 -7.80 -4.65 -4.27
N THR A 17 -8.22 -3.41 -4.05
CA THR A 17 -7.63 -2.54 -3.04
C THR A 17 -8.69 -2.21 -2.00
N PHE A 18 -8.47 -2.58 -0.74
CA PHE A 18 -9.46 -2.37 0.32
C PHE A 18 -8.90 -1.57 1.49
N LEU A 19 -9.79 -0.75 2.07
CA LEU A 19 -9.45 0.29 3.03
C LEU A 19 -10.11 0.03 4.39
N ASP A 20 -11.33 -0.52 4.39
CA ASP A 20 -12.13 -0.84 5.57
C ASP A 20 -12.67 -2.28 5.53
N ALA A 21 -13.36 -2.69 6.60
CA ALA A 21 -14.11 -3.93 6.74
C ALA A 21 -15.18 -4.07 5.63
N GLN A 22 -14.83 -4.71 4.51
CA GLN A 22 -15.77 -4.96 3.43
C GLN A 22 -16.03 -6.47 3.34
N PRO A 23 -17.30 -6.93 3.49
CA PRO A 23 -17.66 -8.29 3.13
C PRO A 23 -17.36 -8.46 1.65
N ILE A 24 -16.50 -9.42 1.31
CA ILE A 24 -16.28 -9.75 -0.10
C ILE A 24 -17.37 -10.76 -0.47
N ALA A 25 -18.44 -10.29 -1.10
CA ALA A 25 -19.55 -11.10 -1.63
C ALA A 25 -19.45 -11.15 -3.16
N LEU A 26 -19.73 -12.33 -3.72
CA LEU A 26 -18.94 -12.83 -4.83
C LEU A 26 -19.79 -13.34 -6.01
N HIS A 27 -20.30 -12.45 -6.87
CA HIS A 27 -20.84 -12.77 -8.21
C HIS A 27 -19.89 -12.48 -9.39
N ALA A 28 -19.71 -13.46 -10.27
CA ALA A 28 -19.05 -13.27 -11.55
C ALA A 28 -20.03 -12.65 -12.55
N HIS A 29 -20.28 -11.35 -12.49
CA HIS A 29 -20.68 -10.51 -13.63
C HIS A 29 -20.61 -9.03 -13.20
N GLU A 30 -19.88 -8.25 -14.00
CA GLU A 30 -19.75 -6.78 -13.99
C GLU A 30 -19.45 -6.07 -12.65
N GLY A 31 -18.18 -5.73 -12.44
CA GLY A 31 -17.77 -4.61 -11.58
C GLY A 31 -17.42 -4.91 -10.11
N GLY A 32 -17.55 -6.14 -9.63
CA GLY A 32 -17.18 -6.54 -8.25
C GLY A 32 -16.31 -7.81 -8.19
N LEU A 33 -15.44 -7.94 -7.18
CA LEU A 33 -14.57 -9.11 -6.98
C LEU A 33 -15.34 -10.25 -6.30
N SER A 34 -15.16 -11.49 -6.81
CA SER A 34 -15.95 -12.67 -6.45
C SER A 34 -15.16 -14.00 -6.26
N LEU A 35 -15.10 -14.57 -5.04
CA LEU A 35 -14.47 -15.85 -4.64
C LEU A 35 -15.48 -16.89 -4.09
N GLY A 36 -16.24 -17.52 -4.98
CA GLY A 36 -17.00 -18.73 -4.64
C GLY A 36 -18.31 -18.46 -3.91
N SER A 37 -19.40 -18.71 -4.62
CA SER A 37 -20.71 -18.91 -4.00
C SER A 37 -21.14 -20.35 -4.29
N VAL A 38 -21.55 -21.05 -3.24
CA VAL A 38 -22.66 -21.97 -3.36
C VAL A 38 -23.81 -21.09 -2.86
N GLU A 39 -24.74 -20.72 -3.75
CA GLU A 39 -25.98 -19.99 -3.38
C GLU A 39 -25.83 -18.53 -2.86
N GLY A 40 -24.81 -17.78 -3.27
CA GLY A 40 -24.70 -16.34 -2.95
C GLY A 40 -24.27 -16.00 -1.51
N VAL A 41 -23.95 -16.99 -0.67
CA VAL A 41 -23.48 -16.76 0.71
C VAL A 41 -21.96 -16.52 0.71
N PRO A 42 -21.46 -15.42 1.32
CA PRO A 42 -20.03 -15.15 1.39
C PRO A 42 -19.29 -16.20 2.25
N GLN A 43 -18.22 -16.80 1.71
CA GLN A 43 -17.42 -17.82 2.41
C GLN A 43 -16.39 -17.22 3.37
N ALA A 44 -15.91 -15.99 3.07
CA ALA A 44 -14.93 -15.29 3.87
C ALA A 44 -15.11 -13.77 3.81
N VAL A 45 -14.68 -13.09 4.87
CA VAL A 45 -14.57 -11.62 4.92
C VAL A 45 -13.12 -11.28 5.15
N ILE A 46 -12.57 -10.38 4.35
CA ILE A 46 -11.27 -9.78 4.63
C ILE A 46 -11.51 -8.37 5.16
N THR A 47 -10.98 -8.08 6.34
CA THR A 47 -11.30 -6.89 7.10
C THR A 47 -10.06 -6.38 7.83
N ARG A 48 -10.17 -5.25 8.52
CA ARG A 48 -9.18 -4.77 9.49
C ARG A 48 -9.79 -4.71 10.89
N SER A 49 -9.01 -5.07 11.91
CA SER A 49 -9.43 -4.85 13.29
C SER A 49 -9.62 -3.35 13.53
N LYS A 50 -10.70 -2.94 14.19
CA LYS A 50 -10.87 -1.52 14.58
C LYS A 50 -9.75 -1.02 15.51
N VAL A 51 -9.27 -1.90 16.40
CA VAL A 51 -8.33 -1.53 17.48
C VAL A 51 -6.90 -1.36 16.98
N TYR A 52 -6.40 -2.30 16.18
CA TYR A 52 -4.99 -2.32 15.76
C TYR A 52 -4.80 -2.19 14.25
N GLN A 53 -5.88 -1.98 13.49
CA GLN A 53 -5.86 -1.93 12.02
C GLN A 53 -5.21 -3.15 11.35
N VAL A 54 -5.11 -4.28 12.05
CA VAL A 54 -4.50 -5.51 11.56
C VAL A 54 -5.42 -6.12 10.51
N PRO A 55 -4.90 -6.51 9.34
CA PRO A 55 -5.68 -7.19 8.31
C PRO A 55 -6.03 -8.62 8.74
N LEU A 56 -7.28 -9.01 8.56
CA LEU A 56 -7.86 -10.26 9.05
C LEU A 56 -8.63 -10.91 7.91
N VAL A 57 -8.56 -12.23 7.83
CA VAL A 57 -9.56 -13.03 7.14
C VAL A 57 -10.42 -13.74 8.17
N VAL A 58 -11.73 -13.67 7.98
CA VAL A 58 -12.73 -14.34 8.80
C VAL A 58 -13.42 -15.36 7.90
N SER A 59 -13.35 -16.64 8.26
CA SER A 59 -14.17 -17.68 7.63
C SER A 59 -15.60 -17.58 8.18
N LEU A 60 -16.59 -17.39 7.31
CA LEU A 60 -17.99 -17.18 7.73
C LEU A 60 -18.80 -18.47 7.83
N SER A 61 -18.39 -19.52 7.12
CA SER A 61 -19.19 -20.74 6.94
C SER A 61 -18.69 -21.93 7.77
N GLY A 62 -17.70 -21.74 8.64
CA GLY A 62 -17.00 -22.85 9.33
C GLY A 62 -16.32 -23.82 8.35
N ASP A 63 -16.22 -23.41 7.08
CA ASP A 63 -15.92 -24.26 5.94
C ASP A 63 -14.41 -24.49 5.83
N THR A 64 -14.02 -25.73 5.54
CA THR A 64 -12.63 -26.13 5.25
C THR A 64 -11.98 -25.42 4.08
N ARG A 65 -12.76 -24.73 3.25
CA ARG A 65 -12.32 -24.12 2.00
C ARG A 65 -11.55 -22.81 2.13
N VAL A 66 -11.55 -22.16 3.29
CA VAL A 66 -10.71 -20.97 3.54
C VAL A 66 -9.37 -21.41 4.13
N ARG A 67 -8.27 -21.14 3.43
CA ARG A 67 -6.91 -21.42 3.91
C ARG A 67 -6.05 -20.17 3.80
N VAL A 68 -5.11 -20.03 4.73
CA VAL A 68 -4.04 -19.03 4.67
C VAL A 68 -2.72 -19.78 4.81
N ASN A 69 -1.87 -19.65 3.79
CA ASN A 69 -0.61 -20.38 3.66
C ASN A 69 -0.84 -21.89 3.86
N GLY A 70 -1.80 -22.45 3.11
CA GLY A 70 -2.19 -23.87 3.14
C GLY A 70 -2.96 -24.32 4.40
N ARG A 71 -2.98 -23.54 5.47
CA ARG A 71 -3.63 -23.88 6.75
C ARG A 71 -5.07 -23.39 6.79
N ARG A 72 -6.01 -24.27 7.14
CA ARG A 72 -7.44 -23.95 7.30
C ARG A 72 -7.65 -22.80 8.28
N VAL A 73 -8.58 -21.90 7.95
CA VAL A 73 -9.08 -20.83 8.83
C VAL A 73 -10.42 -21.27 9.39
N VAL A 74 -10.48 -21.55 10.69
CA VAL A 74 -11.71 -22.00 11.39
C VAL A 74 -12.47 -20.87 12.07
N GLY A 75 -11.98 -19.63 11.92
CA GLY A 75 -12.57 -18.44 12.52
C GLY A 75 -11.85 -17.22 11.98
N LEU A 76 -11.04 -16.58 12.81
CA LEU A 76 -10.29 -15.40 12.44
C LEU A 76 -8.80 -15.69 12.28
N ARG A 77 -8.18 -15.11 11.25
CA ARG A 77 -6.74 -15.17 11.06
C ARG A 77 -6.17 -13.84 10.60
N VAL A 78 -5.10 -13.43 11.26
CA VAL A 78 -4.27 -12.29 10.83
C VAL A 78 -3.61 -12.61 9.49
N LEU A 79 -3.84 -11.75 8.52
CA LEU A 79 -3.09 -11.74 7.27
C LEU A 79 -1.77 -10.99 7.49
N ARG A 80 -0.73 -11.50 6.86
CA ARG A 80 0.57 -10.85 6.78
C ARG A 80 0.87 -10.56 5.33
N HIS A 81 1.67 -9.54 5.04
CA HIS A 81 2.20 -9.31 3.71
C HIS A 81 2.77 -10.62 3.13
N GLY A 82 2.37 -10.98 1.91
CA GLY A 82 2.72 -12.25 1.25
C GLY A 82 1.82 -13.43 1.60
N SER A 83 0.80 -13.27 2.46
CA SER A 83 -0.11 -14.38 2.81
C SER A 83 -0.87 -14.86 1.58
N ARG A 84 -0.76 -16.15 1.27
CA ARG A 84 -1.54 -16.81 0.23
C ARG A 84 -2.89 -17.21 0.81
N LEU A 85 -3.96 -16.59 0.34
CA LEU A 85 -5.31 -16.98 0.71
C LEU A 85 -5.88 -17.88 -0.36
N GLN A 86 -6.45 -18.99 0.07
CA GLN A 86 -7.25 -19.86 -0.75
C GLN A 86 -8.70 -19.79 -0.25
N VAL A 87 -9.65 -19.56 -1.15
CA VAL A 87 -11.09 -19.59 -0.87
C VAL A 87 -11.74 -20.49 -1.91
N GLY A 88 -12.01 -21.74 -1.53
CA GLY A 88 -12.43 -22.78 -2.47
C GLY A 88 -11.32 -23.08 -3.48
N ASN A 89 -11.62 -22.92 -4.77
CA ASN A 89 -10.66 -23.14 -5.86
C ASN A 89 -9.87 -21.88 -6.23
N PHE A 90 -10.12 -20.77 -5.54
CA PHE A 90 -9.49 -19.50 -5.83
C PHE A 90 -8.27 -19.28 -4.95
N GLU A 91 -7.17 -18.79 -5.53
CA GLU A 91 -5.96 -18.38 -4.81
C GLU A 91 -5.62 -16.90 -5.05
N MET A 92 -5.30 -16.19 -3.98
CA MET A 92 -4.78 -14.82 -4.01
C MET A 92 -3.60 -14.67 -3.07
N THR A 93 -2.80 -13.64 -3.31
CA THR A 93 -1.81 -13.19 -2.33
C THR A 93 -2.19 -11.82 -1.80
N PHE A 94 -2.24 -11.73 -0.47
CA PHE A 94 -2.39 -10.47 0.23
C PHE A 94 -1.05 -9.75 0.27
N TRP A 95 -1.04 -8.54 -0.25
CA TRP A 95 0.14 -7.71 -0.33
C TRP A 95 -0.13 -6.40 0.38
N GLU A 96 0.68 -6.10 1.38
CA GLU A 96 0.58 -4.83 2.10
C GLU A 96 1.81 -3.96 1.89
N MET A 97 1.58 -2.66 1.73
CA MET A 97 2.63 -1.66 1.79
C MET A 97 3.00 -1.38 3.24
N ILE A 98 4.25 -1.67 3.56
CA ILE A 98 4.85 -1.50 4.88
C ILE A 98 5.79 -0.30 4.78
N LEU A 99 5.54 0.72 5.58
CA LEU A 99 6.47 1.80 5.87
C LEU A 99 7.09 1.48 7.23
N GLN A 100 8.40 1.30 7.26
CA GLN A 100 9.14 1.03 8.49
C GLN A 100 10.26 2.05 8.66
N GLU A 101 10.53 2.38 9.91
CA GLU A 101 11.73 3.13 10.28
C GLU A 101 12.87 2.15 10.55
N VAL A 102 14.07 2.45 10.08
CA VAL A 102 15.22 1.57 10.28
C VAL A 102 15.75 1.71 11.70
N GLU A 103 15.63 0.64 12.47
CA GLU A 103 16.17 0.56 13.84
C GLU A 103 17.65 0.13 13.86
N VAL A 104 18.33 0.33 15.00
CA VAL A 104 19.76 0.02 15.19
C VAL A 104 20.11 -1.44 14.82
N GLY A 105 19.24 -2.38 15.16
CA GLY A 105 19.40 -3.81 14.88
C GLY A 105 18.76 -4.30 13.57
N SER A 106 18.23 -3.39 12.73
CA SER A 106 17.46 -3.79 11.55
C SER A 106 18.34 -4.48 10.49
N PRO A 107 17.90 -5.61 9.90
CA PRO A 107 18.62 -6.26 8.81
C PRO A 107 18.69 -5.39 7.54
N LEU A 108 17.86 -4.35 7.44
CA LEU A 108 17.91 -3.41 6.33
C LEU A 108 19.24 -2.66 6.26
N ARG A 109 19.94 -2.45 7.36
CA ARG A 109 21.21 -1.71 7.39
C ARG A 109 22.30 -2.32 6.50
N ASN A 110 22.17 -3.62 6.17
CA ASN A 110 23.07 -4.33 5.27
C ASN A 110 22.58 -4.34 3.81
N ARG A 111 21.49 -3.65 3.50
CA ARG A 111 20.90 -3.56 2.16
C ARG A 111 21.04 -2.14 1.61
N ARG A 112 20.83 -1.99 0.31
CA ARG A 112 20.91 -0.71 -0.41
C ARG A 112 19.62 -0.48 -1.18
N CYS A 113 19.20 0.78 -1.27
CA CYS A 113 18.07 1.13 -2.12
C CYS A 113 18.44 0.91 -3.59
N PRO A 114 17.61 0.23 -4.39
CA PRO A 114 17.89 -0.04 -5.80
C PRO A 114 17.88 1.21 -6.68
N ILE A 115 17.35 2.33 -6.19
CA ILE A 115 17.24 3.60 -6.92
C ILE A 115 18.48 4.45 -6.65
N CYS A 116 18.65 4.94 -5.41
CA CYS A 116 19.77 5.82 -5.06
C CYS A 116 21.08 5.08 -4.77
N ARG A 117 21.04 3.75 -4.62
CA ARG A 117 22.20 2.87 -4.30
C ARG A 117 22.86 3.14 -2.95
N LEU A 118 22.28 3.99 -2.11
CA LEU A 118 22.73 4.27 -0.76
C LEU A 118 22.28 3.16 0.21
N ALA A 119 23.10 2.90 1.23
CA ALA A 119 22.77 1.99 2.31
C ALA A 119 21.76 2.62 3.26
N TYR A 120 20.85 1.81 3.80
CA TYR A 120 19.87 2.26 4.78
C TYR A 120 20.53 2.59 6.12
N GLN A 121 20.22 3.77 6.66
CA GLN A 121 20.70 4.27 7.95
C GLN A 121 19.62 4.21 9.01
N VAL A 122 20.02 4.23 10.28
CA VAL A 122 19.07 4.29 11.40
C VAL A 122 18.24 5.57 11.29
N GLY A 123 16.92 5.44 11.45
CA GLY A 123 15.96 6.53 11.26
C GLY A 123 15.46 6.69 9.82
N ASP A 124 16.05 6.01 8.83
CA ASP A 124 15.53 6.04 7.47
C ASP A 124 14.12 5.46 7.42
N GLU A 125 13.23 6.13 6.69
CA GLU A 125 11.92 5.61 6.34
C GLU A 125 12.01 4.75 5.06
N VAL A 126 11.66 3.48 5.17
CA VAL A 126 11.78 2.48 4.11
C VAL A 126 10.42 1.89 3.77
N ILE A 127 10.09 1.90 2.48
CA ILE A 127 8.92 1.20 1.96
C ILE A 127 9.37 -0.12 1.35
N ILE A 128 8.73 -1.21 1.76
CA ILE A 128 8.90 -2.51 1.11
C ILE A 128 7.89 -2.61 -0.02
N CYS A 129 8.36 -2.84 -1.26
CA CYS A 129 7.49 -3.02 -2.41
C CYS A 129 6.52 -4.17 -2.14
N PRO A 130 5.20 -3.91 -2.19
CA PRO A 130 4.20 -4.89 -1.81
C PRO A 130 4.17 -6.08 -2.75
N ARG A 131 4.70 -5.97 -3.99
CA ARG A 131 4.66 -7.07 -4.97
C ARG A 131 5.90 -7.96 -4.95
N CYS A 132 7.09 -7.38 -4.77
CA CYS A 132 8.36 -8.12 -4.87
C CYS A 132 9.19 -8.14 -3.59
N GLY A 133 8.75 -7.45 -2.53
CA GLY A 133 9.47 -7.42 -1.25
C GLY A 133 10.78 -6.62 -1.27
N LEU A 134 11.12 -5.95 -2.38
CA LEU A 134 12.34 -5.14 -2.46
C LEU A 134 12.15 -3.84 -1.65
N PRO A 135 13.06 -3.50 -0.73
CA PRO A 135 12.98 -2.26 0.02
C PRO A 135 13.43 -1.07 -0.83
N HIS A 136 12.89 0.11 -0.52
CA HIS A 136 13.20 1.40 -1.14
C HIS A 136 13.19 2.47 -0.06
N HIS A 137 14.05 3.50 -0.16
CA HIS A 137 13.80 4.72 0.62
C HIS A 137 12.42 5.27 0.25
N LYS A 138 11.65 5.72 1.25
CA LYS A 138 10.29 6.24 1.06
C LYS A 138 10.24 7.25 -0.09
N GLU A 139 11.15 8.21 -0.10
CA GLU A 139 11.24 9.26 -1.12
C GLU A 139 11.52 8.68 -2.50
N CYS A 140 12.56 7.85 -2.64
CA CYS A 140 12.90 7.21 -3.91
C CYS A 140 11.72 6.39 -4.47
N TRP A 141 11.00 5.67 -3.61
CA TRP A 141 9.83 4.90 -4.03
C TRP A 141 8.73 5.80 -4.58
N LEU A 142 8.39 6.88 -3.86
CA LEU A 142 7.30 7.80 -4.22
C LEU A 142 7.58 8.63 -5.48
N GLU A 143 8.84 8.81 -5.86
CA GLU A 143 9.24 9.54 -7.08
C GLU A 143 9.07 8.72 -8.37
N HIS A 144 8.80 7.42 -8.28
CA HIS A 144 8.72 6.53 -9.43
C HIS A 144 7.28 6.13 -9.77
N GLU A 145 6.98 5.97 -11.06
CA GLU A 145 5.68 5.45 -11.51
C GLU A 145 5.52 3.96 -11.16
N PHE A 146 6.60 3.18 -11.28
CA PHE A 146 6.63 1.75 -11.04
C PHE A 146 7.80 1.34 -10.15
N CYS A 147 7.69 0.17 -9.51
CA CYS A 147 8.80 -0.42 -8.77
C CYS A 147 10.05 -0.59 -9.66
N SER A 148 11.20 -0.16 -9.14
CA SER A 148 12.48 -0.21 -9.85
C SER A 148 13.07 -1.62 -10.00
N ASN A 149 12.45 -2.65 -9.41
CA ASN A 149 12.92 -4.02 -9.56
C ASN A 149 12.58 -4.55 -10.97
N THR A 150 13.57 -5.10 -11.67
CA THR A 150 13.38 -5.67 -13.01
C THR A 150 12.25 -6.71 -12.99
N GLY A 151 11.28 -6.56 -13.90
CA GLY A 151 10.11 -7.44 -13.99
C GLY A 151 8.97 -7.13 -13.01
N CYS A 152 9.14 -6.19 -12.07
CA CYS A 152 8.11 -5.81 -11.13
C CYS A 152 7.35 -4.55 -11.57
N LEU A 153 6.23 -4.73 -12.29
CA LEU A 153 5.37 -3.63 -12.73
C LEU A 153 4.37 -3.18 -11.64
N TYR A 154 4.83 -3.02 -10.39
CA TYR A 154 3.93 -2.52 -9.33
C TYR A 154 3.69 -1.02 -9.52
N PRO A 155 2.44 -0.54 -9.71
CA PRO A 155 2.16 0.85 -10.07
C PRO A 155 2.15 1.76 -8.83
N ILE A 156 3.30 2.30 -8.47
CA ILE A 156 3.51 3.06 -7.22
C ILE A 156 2.62 4.29 -7.18
N ARG A 157 2.78 5.20 -8.15
CA ARG A 157 2.12 6.52 -8.11
C ARG A 157 0.60 6.40 -8.15
N GLU A 158 0.08 5.54 -9.02
CA GLU A 158 -1.36 5.28 -9.13
C GLU A 158 -1.92 4.65 -7.84
N THR A 159 -1.24 3.65 -7.28
CA THR A 159 -1.69 3.04 -6.03
C THR A 159 -1.68 4.05 -4.88
N PHE A 160 -0.65 4.89 -4.85
CA PHE A 160 -0.51 5.88 -3.80
C PHE A 160 -1.55 7.01 -3.92
N LYS A 161 -1.91 7.46 -5.13
CA LYS A 161 -3.04 8.39 -5.33
C LYS A 161 -4.34 7.81 -4.80
N ARG A 162 -4.66 6.56 -5.14
CA ARG A 162 -5.86 5.87 -4.63
C ARG A 162 -5.87 5.79 -3.11
N LEU A 163 -4.71 5.54 -2.50
CA LEU A 163 -4.55 5.53 -1.06
C LEU A 163 -4.89 6.85 -0.41
N LEU A 164 -4.31 7.93 -0.92
CA LEU A 164 -4.49 9.25 -0.36
C LEU A 164 -5.96 9.68 -0.50
N ALA A 165 -6.55 9.46 -1.67
CA ALA A 165 -7.98 9.74 -1.93
C ALA A 165 -8.89 8.99 -0.96
N ALA A 166 -8.59 7.71 -0.72
CA ALA A 166 -9.31 6.87 0.23
C ALA A 166 -9.26 7.36 1.68
N HIS A 167 -8.20 8.05 2.06
CA HIS A 167 -8.05 8.66 3.39
C HIS A 167 -8.54 10.12 3.41
N GLY A 168 -9.41 10.49 2.46
CA GLY A 168 -10.06 11.79 2.41
C GLY A 168 -9.15 12.92 1.93
N LEU A 169 -7.97 12.61 1.38
CA LEU A 169 -7.13 13.64 0.77
C LEU A 169 -7.68 14.02 -0.60
N VAL A 170 -7.82 15.31 -0.85
CA VAL A 170 -8.26 15.80 -2.16
C VAL A 170 -7.05 15.85 -3.09
N LEU A 171 -7.04 14.95 -4.07
CA LEU A 171 -6.10 14.98 -5.19
C LEU A 171 -6.80 15.50 -6.43
N GLU A 172 -6.19 16.49 -7.07
CA GLU A 172 -6.70 17.08 -8.31
C GLU A 172 -5.64 16.96 -9.40
N GLN A 173 -6.04 16.52 -10.59
CA GLN A 173 -5.22 16.71 -11.78
C GLN A 173 -5.61 18.05 -12.41
N LEU A 174 -4.65 18.97 -12.52
CA LEU A 174 -4.92 20.33 -12.96
C LEU A 174 -5.32 20.38 -14.43
N ALA A 175 -6.48 20.95 -14.72
CA ALA A 175 -6.85 21.34 -16.08
C ALA A 175 -6.10 22.62 -16.50
N ALA A 176 -6.00 22.86 -17.82
CA ALA A 176 -5.35 24.06 -18.35
C ALA A 176 -6.00 25.38 -17.89
N ASN A 177 -7.29 25.35 -17.57
CA ASN A 177 -8.06 26.48 -17.05
C ASN A 177 -8.16 26.52 -15.51
N SER A 178 -7.40 25.68 -14.78
CA SER A 178 -7.40 25.71 -13.32
C SER A 178 -6.90 27.06 -12.80
N PRO A 179 -7.50 27.63 -11.73
CA PRO A 179 -7.01 28.86 -11.10
C PRO A 179 -5.52 28.78 -10.71
N LEU A 180 -5.04 27.61 -10.29
CA LEU A 180 -3.63 27.41 -9.93
C LEU A 180 -2.70 27.61 -11.13
N VAL A 181 -3.12 27.17 -12.31
CA VAL A 181 -2.37 27.34 -13.57
C VAL A 181 -2.49 28.77 -14.08
N GLY A 182 -3.72 29.30 -14.17
CA GLY A 182 -3.98 30.64 -14.73
C GLY A 182 -3.37 31.78 -13.89
N GLN A 183 -3.33 31.64 -12.57
CA GLN A 183 -2.71 32.62 -11.66
C GLN A 183 -1.23 32.35 -11.41
N GLN A 184 -0.63 31.37 -12.08
CA GLN A 184 0.77 30.97 -11.90
C GLN A 184 1.15 30.70 -10.43
N VAL A 185 0.24 30.04 -9.69
CA VAL A 185 0.49 29.68 -8.30
C VAL A 185 1.65 28.69 -8.22
N ARG A 186 2.53 28.88 -7.24
CA ARG A 186 3.68 28.00 -6.99
C ARG A 186 3.44 27.05 -5.83
N CYS A 187 4.09 25.90 -5.88
CA CYS A 187 4.09 24.94 -4.80
C CYS A 187 4.69 25.57 -3.54
N ARG A 188 4.04 25.37 -2.38
CA ARG A 188 4.51 25.92 -1.11
C ARG A 188 5.49 25.03 -0.35
N ALA A 189 5.93 23.91 -0.93
CA ALA A 189 6.86 23.00 -0.25
C ALA A 189 8.29 23.58 -0.10
N GLY A 190 8.69 24.53 -0.96
CA GLY A 190 9.93 25.28 -0.82
C GLY A 190 11.20 24.57 -1.30
N ARG A 191 11.09 23.49 -2.08
CA ARG A 191 12.21 22.78 -2.71
C ARG A 191 12.81 23.61 -3.85
N PRO A 192 14.12 23.93 -3.80
CA PRO A 192 14.79 24.66 -4.86
C PRO A 192 14.62 23.97 -6.22
N GLY A 193 14.39 24.75 -7.28
CA GLY A 193 14.22 24.24 -8.65
C GLY A 193 12.80 23.76 -8.94
N VAL A 194 12.36 22.68 -8.27
CA VAL A 194 11.04 22.05 -8.54
C VAL A 194 9.88 22.97 -8.14
N ASP A 195 9.93 23.55 -6.93
CA ASP A 195 8.84 24.39 -6.43
C ASP A 195 8.92 25.84 -6.91
N ALA A 196 10.02 26.20 -7.58
CA ALA A 196 10.20 27.53 -8.17
C ALA A 196 9.29 27.75 -9.40
N GLN A 197 8.89 26.66 -10.06
CA GLN A 197 8.02 26.71 -11.23
C GLN A 197 6.54 26.77 -10.82
N PRO A 198 5.73 27.60 -11.49
CA PRO A 198 4.28 27.57 -11.32
C PRO A 198 3.69 26.20 -11.66
N PHE A 199 2.55 25.89 -11.04
CA PHE A 199 1.75 24.72 -11.40
C PHE A 199 1.39 24.72 -12.89
N GLN A 200 1.48 23.54 -13.50
CA GLN A 200 1.18 23.31 -14.92
C GLN A 200 -0.02 22.39 -15.09
N ALA A 201 -0.69 22.48 -16.23
CA ALA A 201 -1.74 21.56 -16.62
C ALA A 201 -1.23 20.10 -16.62
N GLY A 202 -2.09 19.16 -16.21
CA GLY A 202 -1.80 17.74 -16.11
C GLY A 202 -1.05 17.33 -14.84
N GLN A 203 -0.49 18.27 -14.07
CA GLN A 203 0.13 17.97 -12.78
C GLN A 203 -0.91 17.56 -11.74
N HIS A 204 -0.50 16.66 -10.83
CA HIS A 204 -1.34 16.26 -9.70
C HIS A 204 -0.97 17.11 -8.48
N VAL A 205 -1.98 17.75 -7.90
CA VAL A 205 -1.83 18.56 -6.70
C VAL A 205 -2.60 17.97 -5.53
N VAL A 206 -2.11 18.29 -4.35
CA VAL A 206 -2.71 17.97 -3.06
C VAL A 206 -2.93 19.26 -2.31
N TYR A 207 -4.08 19.37 -1.65
CA TYR A 207 -4.38 20.48 -0.76
C TYR A 207 -4.11 20.09 0.70
N CYS A 208 -3.55 21.01 1.48
CA CYS A 208 -3.40 20.81 2.92
C CYS A 208 -4.78 20.51 3.56
N PRO A 209 -4.95 19.39 4.27
CA PRO A 209 -6.24 19.02 4.87
C PRO A 209 -6.68 19.93 6.01
N ASN A 210 -5.78 20.76 6.54
CA ASN A 210 -6.15 21.78 7.51
C ASN A 210 -7.12 22.78 6.88
N LYS A 211 -8.32 22.89 7.49
CA LYS A 211 -9.45 23.71 7.02
C LYS A 211 -9.08 25.18 6.80
N ASP A 212 -8.13 25.69 7.58
CA ASP A 212 -7.69 27.09 7.55
C ASP A 212 -6.54 27.35 6.56
N CYS A 213 -5.91 26.29 6.01
CA CYS A 213 -4.72 26.43 5.17
C CYS A 213 -5.03 26.34 3.68
N LYS A 214 -5.62 25.21 3.25
CA LYS A 214 -5.91 24.90 1.83
C LYS A 214 -4.77 25.17 0.84
N ALA A 215 -3.52 25.21 1.31
CA ALA A 215 -2.37 25.42 0.44
C ALA A 215 -2.23 24.23 -0.53
N ALA A 216 -1.96 24.53 -1.80
CA ALA A 216 -1.70 23.53 -2.82
C ALA A 216 -0.22 23.16 -2.90
N PHE A 217 0.04 21.89 -3.13
CA PHE A 217 1.37 21.31 -3.27
C PHE A 217 1.37 20.33 -4.43
N HIS A 218 2.50 20.16 -5.13
CA HIS A 218 2.65 18.95 -5.96
C HIS A 218 2.55 17.72 -5.07
N LEU A 219 1.93 16.66 -5.58
CA LEU A 219 1.79 15.40 -4.85
C LEU A 219 3.14 14.92 -4.29
N GLU A 220 4.18 14.90 -5.13
CA GLU A 220 5.51 14.43 -4.76
C GLU A 220 6.19 15.35 -3.74
N CYS A 221 5.85 16.64 -3.73
CA CYS A 221 6.38 17.59 -2.76
C CYS A 221 5.71 17.44 -1.42
N TRP A 222 4.39 17.31 -1.40
CA TRP A 222 3.63 17.17 -0.18
C TRP A 222 4.07 15.95 0.62
N VAL A 223 4.30 14.83 -0.05
CA VAL A 223 4.54 13.52 0.60
C VAL A 223 5.94 13.41 1.22
N SER A 224 6.86 14.29 0.83
CA SER A 224 8.17 14.44 1.44
C SER A 224 8.18 15.41 2.62
N LEU A 225 7.08 16.10 2.90
CA LEU A 225 7.02 17.05 4.01
C LEU A 225 6.93 16.32 5.36
N GLY A 226 7.63 16.86 6.35
CA GLY A 226 7.35 16.58 7.75
C GLY A 226 6.05 17.25 8.20
N ASN A 227 6.02 18.58 8.08
CA ASN A 227 4.87 19.42 8.40
C ASN A 227 4.51 20.29 7.20
N CYS A 228 3.25 20.71 7.10
CA CYS A 228 2.81 21.67 6.09
C CYS A 228 3.50 23.02 6.33
N PRO A 229 4.39 23.49 5.43
CA PRO A 229 5.13 24.73 5.64
C PRO A 229 4.25 25.97 5.54
N ALA A 230 3.07 25.86 4.91
CA ALA A 230 2.17 26.99 4.74
C ALA A 230 1.40 27.36 6.02
N CYS A 231 1.11 26.39 6.90
CA CYS A 231 0.40 26.66 8.16
C CYS A 231 1.15 26.24 9.41
N GLY A 232 2.17 25.38 9.31
CA GLY A 232 2.89 24.78 10.44
C GLY A 232 2.05 23.86 11.34
N LYS A 233 0.75 23.71 11.05
CA LYS A 233 -0.23 23.04 11.93
C LYS A 233 -0.61 21.63 11.50
N TYR A 234 -0.29 21.24 10.26
CA TYR A 234 -0.65 19.93 9.73
C TYR A 234 0.60 19.06 9.61
N ASP A 235 0.64 17.98 10.39
CA ASP A 235 1.72 17.01 10.39
C ASP A 235 1.50 15.99 9.27
N VAL A 236 2.24 16.17 8.18
CA VAL A 236 2.13 15.34 6.98
C VAL A 236 2.75 13.97 7.22
N SER A 237 3.89 13.91 7.92
CA SER A 237 4.51 12.64 8.30
C SER A 237 3.57 11.77 9.14
N LYS A 238 2.91 12.34 10.15
CA LYS A 238 1.94 11.63 10.98
C LYS A 238 0.75 11.14 10.18
N PHE A 239 0.23 11.96 9.24
CA PHE A 239 -0.82 11.52 8.34
C PHE A 239 -0.37 10.34 7.47
N LEU A 240 0.79 10.42 6.82
CA LEU A 240 1.31 9.33 6.00
C LEU A 240 1.54 8.06 6.83
N ARG A 241 2.12 8.17 8.03
CA ARG A 241 2.28 7.05 8.98
C ARG A 241 0.95 6.49 9.49
N SER A 242 -0.18 7.21 9.34
CA SER A 242 -1.51 6.66 9.62
C SER A 242 -2.08 5.84 8.45
N ILE A 243 -1.62 6.12 7.23
CA ILE A 243 -2.03 5.41 6.00
C ILE A 243 -1.26 4.09 5.84
N PHE A 244 0.03 4.13 6.17
CA PHE A 244 0.89 2.94 6.19
C PHE A 244 0.81 2.31 7.58
N ILE A 245 0.70 0.98 7.70
CA ILE A 245 0.72 0.37 9.04
C ILE A 245 2.11 0.59 9.64
N PRO A 246 2.24 1.21 10.82
CA PRO A 246 3.49 1.25 11.54
C PRO A 246 3.82 -0.16 12.07
N ASN A 247 5.00 -0.67 11.70
CA ASN A 247 5.68 -1.79 12.35
C ASN A 247 4.82 -3.04 12.64
N THR A 248 4.23 -3.62 11.61
CA THR A 248 4.07 -5.09 11.63
C THR A 248 5.50 -5.65 11.66
N PRO A 249 5.89 -6.50 12.64
CA PRO A 249 7.27 -6.95 12.77
C PRO A 249 7.81 -7.41 11.41
N PRO A 250 9.03 -6.99 11.02
CA PRO A 250 9.58 -7.28 9.71
C PRO A 250 9.48 -8.78 9.44
N TYR A 251 9.00 -9.13 8.26
CA TYR A 251 9.08 -10.49 7.74
C TYR A 251 10.57 -10.83 7.58
N LEU A 252 11.17 -11.34 8.65
CA LEU A 252 12.29 -12.28 8.55
C LEU A 252 11.69 -13.46 7.80
N GLY A 253 12.13 -13.68 6.56
CA GLY A 253 11.52 -14.65 5.66
C GLY A 253 11.24 -15.97 6.35
N GLU A 254 10.20 -16.68 5.89
CA GLU A 254 9.95 -18.07 6.26
C GLU A 254 11.28 -18.77 6.55
N GLU A 255 11.53 -19.06 7.83
CA GLU A 255 12.32 -20.24 8.16
C GLU A 255 11.68 -21.31 7.29
N ARG A 256 12.43 -21.75 6.28
CA ARG A 256 12.02 -22.85 5.43
C ARG A 256 11.51 -23.89 6.41
N ALA A 257 10.23 -24.24 6.32
CA ALA A 257 9.75 -25.42 7.00
C ALA A 257 10.71 -26.51 6.53
N GLU A 258 11.58 -26.95 7.43
CA GLU A 258 12.41 -28.11 7.20
C GLU A 258 11.43 -29.19 6.78
N THR A 259 11.50 -29.55 5.50
CA THR A 259 10.89 -30.79 5.02
C THR A 259 11.42 -31.86 5.97
N PRO A 260 10.56 -32.60 6.68
CA PRO A 260 11.05 -33.72 7.46
C PRO A 260 11.72 -34.65 6.45
N GLU A 261 13.05 -34.74 6.55
CA GLU A 261 13.81 -35.76 5.86
C GLU A 261 13.13 -37.08 6.18
N ALA A 262 12.69 -37.76 5.13
CA ALA A 262 12.20 -39.11 5.23
C ALA A 262 13.31 -39.93 5.89
N ALA A 263 13.09 -40.30 7.15
CA ALA A 263 13.87 -41.34 7.81
C ALA A 263 13.63 -42.64 7.05
N VAL A 264 14.48 -42.90 6.06
CA VAL A 264 14.70 -44.22 5.51
C VAL A 264 15.68 -44.88 6.47
N SER A 265 15.17 -45.79 7.30
CA SER A 265 15.94 -46.85 7.97
C SER A 265 15.02 -48.05 8.09
#